data_AF-A0A8J3EJX0-F1
#
_entry.id   AF-A0A8J3EJX0-F1
#
_cell.length_a   1.000
_cell.length_b   1.000
_cell.length_c   1.000
_cell.angle_alpha   90.00
_cell.angle_beta   90.00
_cell.angle_gamma   90.00
#
_symmetry.space_group_name_H-M   'P 1'
#
loop_
_entity.id
_entity.type
_entity.pdbx_description
1 polymer ?
#
loop_
_entity_poly.entity_id
_entity_poly.type
_entity_poly.pdbx_seq_one_letter_code
_entity_poly.pdbx_strand_id
1 'polypeptide(L)'
;MTRQLIHSLLFGWIAVFGLILVASLIVAALLKFTSLDAPALTWITLTIGVLSLFIGGLIAGLKGKAKGWVIGGIIGIGFTLFTFLVQYLGYQTGFSLQQSLHHLGYVLAAVVGGIIGVNVSSDSK
;
A
#
# COMPACT_ATOMS: atom_id res chain seq x y z
N MET A 1 19.20 15.47 2.47
CA MET A 1 17.98 15.17 1.71
C MET A 1 17.75 13.66 1.54
N THR A 2 18.70 12.90 0.96
CA THR A 2 18.52 11.47 0.64
C THR A 2 18.29 10.55 1.85
N ARG A 3 18.98 10.78 2.97
CA ARG A 3 18.79 9.99 4.21
C ARG A 3 17.38 10.11 4.79
N GLN A 4 16.78 11.30 4.74
CA GLN A 4 15.41 11.54 5.23
C GLN A 4 14.38 10.87 4.32
N LEU A 5 14.60 10.90 3.01
CA LEU A 5 13.74 10.22 2.04
C LEU A 5 13.75 8.70 2.26
N ILE A 6 14.92 8.07 2.33
CA ILE A 6 15.03 6.63 2.61
C ILE A 6 14.35 6.27 3.93
N HIS A 7 14.60 7.05 4.99
CA HIS A 7 13.97 6.82 6.29
C HIS A 7 12.45 6.91 6.22
N SER A 8 11.91 7.90 5.50
CA SER A 8 10.46 8.04 5.32
C SER A 8 9.83 6.87 4.55
N LEU A 9 10.50 6.41 3.49
CA LEU A 9 10.04 5.27 2.69
C LEU A 9 10.03 3.97 3.48
N LEU A 10 11.06 3.72 4.28
CA LEU A 10 11.13 2.53 5.13
C LEU A 10 9.96 2.46 6.10
N PHE A 11 9.64 3.57 6.78
CA PHE A 11 8.49 3.60 7.69
C PHE A 11 7.16 3.40 6.95
N GLY A 12 7.02 3.95 5.74
CA GLY A 12 5.85 3.73 4.90
C GLY A 12 5.67 2.26 4.54
N TRP A 13 6.71 1.59 4.04
CA TRP A 13 6.65 0.16 3.71
C TRP A 13 6.45 -0.73 4.92
N ILE A 14 7.09 -0.45 6.06
CA ILE A 14 6.83 -1.18 7.31
C ILE A 14 5.35 -1.08 7.67
N ALA A 15 4.73 0.10 7.55
CA ALA A 15 3.31 0.26 7.80
C ALA A 15 2.45 -0.53 6.80
N VAL A 16 2.74 -0.44 5.49
CA VAL A 16 2.01 -1.19 4.45
C VAL A 16 2.06 -2.70 4.73
N PHE A 17 3.26 -3.26 4.87
CA PHE A 17 3.42 -4.70 5.08
C PHE A 17 2.88 -5.15 6.43
N GLY A 18 3.02 -4.34 7.48
CA GLY A 18 2.43 -4.62 8.79
C GLY A 18 0.91 -4.67 8.74
N LEU A 19 0.26 -3.69 8.10
CA LEU A 19 -1.20 -3.64 7.95
C LEU A 19 -1.71 -4.81 7.11
N ILE A 20 -1.05 -5.11 5.98
CA ILE A 20 -1.42 -6.24 5.13
C ILE A 20 -1.26 -7.56 5.87
N LEU A 21 -0.19 -7.74 6.65
CA LEU A 21 0.01 -8.95 7.43
C LEU A 21 -1.10 -9.15 8.47
N VAL A 22 -1.41 -8.11 9.26
CA VAL A 22 -2.49 -8.16 10.25
C VAL A 22 -3.83 -8.45 9.58
N ALA A 23 -4.14 -7.73 8.49
CA ALA A 23 -5.37 -7.94 7.74
C ALA A 23 -5.46 -9.35 7.13
N SER A 24 -4.34 -9.91 6.66
CA SER A 24 -4.29 -11.27 6.13
C SER A 24 -4.59 -12.32 7.20
N LEU A 25 -4.10 -12.13 8.43
CA LEU A 25 -4.45 -13.01 9.56
C LEU A 25 -5.94 -12.93 9.90
N ILE A 26 -6.53 -11.73 9.85
CA ILE A 26 -7.96 -11.54 10.06
C ILE A 26 -8.77 -12.24 8.96
N VAL A 27 -8.42 -12.04 7.69
CA VAL A 27 -9.10 -12.69 6.56
C VAL A 27 -8.96 -14.22 6.64
N ALA A 28 -7.79 -14.74 7.00
CA ALA A 28 -7.59 -16.17 7.20
C ALA A 28 -8.47 -16.73 8.33
N ALA A 29 -8.63 -16.00 9.44
CA ALA A 29 -9.54 -16.39 10.51
C ALA A 29 -11.01 -16.33 10.05
N LEU A 30 -11.42 -15.31 9.31
CA LEU A 30 -12.77 -15.22 8.75
C LEU A 30 -13.06 -16.40 7.82
N LEU A 31 -12.16 -16.74 6.91
CA LEU A 31 -12.29 -17.89 6.01
C LEU A 31 -12.36 -19.23 6.75
N LYS A 32 -11.79 -19.32 7.96
CA LYS A 32 -11.88 -20.53 8.79
C LYS A 32 -13.29 -20.74 9.37
N PHE A 33 -14.00 -19.66 9.69
CA PHE A 33 -15.31 -19.72 10.36
C PHE A 33 -16.49 -19.39 9.44
N THR A 34 -16.22 -18.87 8.25
CA THR A 34 -17.24 -18.43 7.29
C THR A 34 -16.87 -18.87 5.88
N SER A 35 -17.88 -19.10 5.05
CA SER A 35 -17.72 -19.31 3.61
C SER A 35 -17.84 -17.97 2.89
N LEU A 36 -16.71 -17.33 2.60
CA LEU A 36 -16.67 -16.14 1.74
C LEU A 36 -16.62 -16.57 0.28
N ASP A 37 -17.46 -15.98 -0.56
CA ASP A 37 -17.41 -16.17 -2.01
C ASP A 37 -16.29 -15.34 -2.66
N ALA A 38 -15.96 -15.66 -3.91
CA ALA A 38 -14.88 -15.00 -4.64
C ALA A 38 -15.09 -13.48 -4.84
N PRO A 39 -16.32 -12.99 -5.13
CA PRO A 39 -16.58 -11.55 -5.19
C PRO A 39 -16.35 -10.84 -3.86
N ALA A 40 -16.84 -11.37 -2.73
CA ALA A 40 -16.62 -10.75 -1.43
C ALA A 40 -15.13 -10.66 -1.09
N LEU A 41 -14.37 -11.73 -1.33
CA LEU A 41 -12.94 -11.74 -1.07
C LEU A 41 -12.19 -10.69 -1.90
N THR A 42 -12.61 -10.49 -3.15
CA THR A 42 -12.02 -9.46 -4.04
C THR A 42 -12.25 -8.05 -3.49
N TRP A 43 -13.47 -7.72 -3.05
CA TRP A 43 -13.77 -6.40 -2.47
C TRP A 43 -13.09 -6.17 -1.12
N ILE A 44 -13.01 -7.21 -0.28
CA ILE A 44 -12.31 -7.17 1.01
C ILE A 44 -10.82 -6.86 0.77
N THR A 45 -10.16 -7.62 -0.11
CA THR A 45 -8.73 -7.42 -0.39
C THR A 45 -8.44 -6.08 -1.06
N LEU A 46 -9.30 -5.60 -1.96
CA LEU A 46 -9.21 -4.26 -2.54
C LEU A 46 -9.29 -3.16 -1.46
N THR A 47 -10.25 -3.28 -0.55
CA THR A 47 -10.44 -2.31 0.55
C THR A 47 -9.23 -2.28 1.47
N ILE A 48 -8.74 -3.46 1.89
CA ILE A 48 -7.53 -3.59 2.70
C ILE A 48 -6.33 -2.96 1.99
N GLY A 49 -6.14 -3.25 0.70
CA GLY A 49 -5.03 -2.71 -0.10
C GLY A 49 -5.09 -1.19 -0.18
N VAL A 50 -6.24 -0.60 -0.53
CA VAL A 50 -6.43 0.85 -0.60
C VAL A 50 -6.13 1.52 0.73
N LEU A 51 -6.70 1.02 1.83
CA LEU A 51 -6.47 1.58 3.17
C LEU A 51 -5.01 1.44 3.61
N SER A 52 -4.40 0.28 3.39
CA SER A 52 -3.01 0.02 3.79
C SER A 52 -2.04 0.94 3.03
N LEU A 53 -2.25 1.11 1.72
CA LEU A 53 -1.38 1.95 0.90
C LEU A 53 -1.62 3.45 1.15
N PHE A 54 -2.86 3.86 1.39
CA PHE A 54 -3.16 5.21 1.85
C PHE A 54 -2.45 5.54 3.16
N ILE A 55 -2.59 4.68 4.18
CA ILE A 55 -1.95 4.87 5.50
C ILE A 55 -0.42 4.82 5.38
N GLY A 56 0.12 3.90 4.59
CA GLY A 56 1.56 3.81 4.33
C GLY A 56 2.12 5.07 3.65
N GLY A 57 1.41 5.58 2.63
CA GLY A 57 1.72 6.84 1.99
C GLY A 57 1.66 8.01 2.97
N LEU A 58 0.62 8.07 3.81
CA LEU A 58 0.44 9.09 4.84
C LEU A 58 1.60 9.10 5.84
N ILE A 59 1.96 7.95 6.41
CA ILE A 59 3.07 7.80 7.35
C ILE A 59 4.41 8.20 6.72
N ALA A 60 4.65 7.79 5.47
CA ALA A 60 5.84 8.18 4.73
C ALA A 60 5.87 9.69 4.48
N GLY A 61 4.74 10.29 4.08
CA GLY A 61 4.61 11.73 3.86
C GLY A 61 4.90 12.54 5.12
N LEU A 62 4.33 12.15 6.26
CA LEU A 62 4.56 12.78 7.57
C LEU A 62 6.05 12.83 7.96
N LYS A 63 6.83 11.81 7.55
CA LYS A 63 8.26 11.71 7.84
C LYS A 63 9.16 12.34 6.78
N GLY A 64 8.73 12.37 5.52
CA GLY A 64 9.55 12.80 4.38
C GLY A 64 9.61 14.31 4.15
N LYS A 65 8.64 15.08 4.68
CA LYS A 65 8.63 16.56 4.75
C LYS A 65 8.77 17.31 3.42
N ALA A 66 8.79 16.64 2.27
CA ALA A 66 8.80 17.27 0.95
C ALA A 66 8.29 16.31 -0.15
N LYS A 67 7.62 16.86 -1.17
CA LYS A 67 7.17 16.16 -2.40
C LYS A 67 6.33 14.91 -2.13
N GLY A 68 5.19 15.08 -1.45
CA GLY A 68 4.31 13.97 -1.04
C GLY A 68 3.86 13.04 -2.17
N TRP A 69 3.64 13.58 -3.38
CA TRP A 69 3.31 12.78 -4.55
C TRP A 69 4.43 11.82 -4.97
N VAL A 70 5.70 12.21 -4.81
CA VAL A 70 6.86 11.36 -5.11
C VAL A 70 6.97 10.27 -4.05
N ILE A 71 6.86 10.62 -2.77
CA ILE A 71 6.94 9.67 -1.67
C ILE A 71 5.83 8.62 -1.79
N GLY A 72 4.58 9.05 -1.93
CA GLY A 72 3.44 8.16 -2.11
C GLY A 72 3.54 7.32 -3.38
N GLY A 73 4.03 7.90 -4.47
CA GLY A 73 4.29 7.18 -5.72
C GLY A 73 5.30 6.05 -5.55
N ILE A 74 6.43 6.30 -4.87
CA ILE A 74 7.44 5.26 -4.58
C ILE A 74 6.87 4.17 -3.67
N ILE A 75 6.06 4.53 -2.67
CA ILE A 75 5.39 3.55 -1.80
C ILE A 75 4.49 2.63 -2.62
N GLY A 76 3.59 3.21 -3.43
CA GLY A 76 2.62 2.46 -4.23
C GLY A 76 3.27 1.64 -5.35
N ILE A 77 4.16 2.24 -6.14
CA ILE A 77 4.87 1.55 -7.22
C ILE A 77 5.76 0.45 -6.65
N GLY A 78 6.45 0.72 -5.53
CA GLY A 78 7.28 -0.27 -4.85
C GLY A 78 6.48 -1.48 -4.39
N PHE A 79 5.31 -1.26 -3.77
CA PHE A 79 4.41 -2.34 -3.38
C PHE A 79 3.93 -3.14 -4.60
N THR A 80 3.44 -2.46 -5.64
CA THR A 80 2.96 -3.10 -6.88
C THR A 80 4.05 -3.92 -7.55
N LEU A 81 5.26 -3.38 -7.67
CA LEU A 81 6.41 -4.08 -8.22
C LEU A 81 6.77 -5.30 -7.36
N PHE A 82 6.80 -5.14 -6.03
CA PHE A 82 7.07 -6.25 -5.12
C PHE A 82 6.06 -7.39 -5.31
N THR A 83 4.77 -7.08 -5.30
CA THR A 83 3.72 -8.09 -5.51
C THR A 83 3.75 -8.71 -6.90
N PHE A 84 4.07 -7.91 -7.93
CA PHE A 84 4.23 -8.42 -9.29
C PHE A 84 5.40 -9.38 -9.39
N LEU A 85 6.54 -9.08 -8.76
CA LEU A 85 7.70 -9.98 -8.73
C LEU A 85 7.37 -11.28 -8.00
N VAL A 86 6.67 -11.22 -6.86
CA VAL A 86 6.21 -12.42 -6.16
C VAL A 86 5.31 -13.26 -7.07
N GLN A 87 4.35 -12.65 -7.76
CA GLN A 87 3.43 -13.36 -8.64
C GLN A 87 4.12 -13.94 -9.88
N TYR A 88 4.92 -13.14 -10.56
CA TYR A 88 5.58 -13.51 -11.81
C TYR A 88 6.69 -14.54 -11.59
N LEU A 89 7.58 -14.33 -10.60
CA LEU A 89 8.70 -15.24 -10.34
C LEU A 89 8.25 -16.46 -9.53
N GLY A 90 7.33 -16.29 -8.58
CA GLY A 90 6.89 -17.36 -7.68
C GLY A 90 5.79 -18.25 -8.26
N TYR A 91 4.84 -17.66 -9.00
CA TYR A 91 3.68 -18.38 -9.54
C TYR A 91 3.64 -18.41 -11.07
N GLN A 92 4.67 -17.89 -11.74
CA GLN A 92 4.81 -17.92 -13.22
C GLN A 92 3.62 -17.30 -13.95
N THR A 93 2.94 -16.33 -13.33
CA THR A 93 1.78 -15.64 -13.90
C THR A 93 1.95 -14.14 -13.78
N GLY A 94 1.57 -13.42 -14.85
CA GLY A 94 1.47 -11.97 -14.82
C GLY A 94 0.18 -11.51 -14.13
N PHE A 95 0.10 -10.22 -13.85
CA PHE A 95 -1.15 -9.59 -13.42
C PHE A 95 -2.19 -9.65 -14.53
N SER A 96 -3.43 -9.97 -14.16
CA SER A 96 -4.58 -9.74 -15.03
C SER A 96 -4.85 -8.24 -15.20
N LEU A 97 -5.68 -7.88 -16.19
CA LEU A 97 -6.13 -6.49 -16.36
C LEU A 97 -6.84 -5.98 -15.10
N GLN A 98 -7.71 -6.80 -14.49
CA GLN A 98 -8.43 -6.43 -13.27
C GLN A 98 -7.47 -6.19 -12.09
N GLN A 99 -6.49 -7.08 -11.88
CA GLN A 99 -5.45 -6.87 -10.86
C GLN A 99 -4.63 -5.62 -11.12
N SER A 100 -4.28 -5.34 -12.38
CA SER A 100 -3.56 -4.12 -12.75
C SER A 100 -4.34 -2.86 -12.39
N LEU A 101 -5.67 -2.86 -12.59
CA LEU A 101 -6.55 -1.75 -12.18
C LEU A 101 -6.63 -1.61 -10.65
N HIS A 102 -6.67 -2.72 -9.90
CA HIS A 102 -6.59 -2.66 -8.44
C HIS A 102 -5.27 -2.03 -7.97
N HIS A 103 -4.15 -2.43 -8.56
CA HIS A 103 -2.83 -1.88 -8.26
C HIS A 103 -2.70 -0.40 -8.64
N LEU A 104 -3.33 0.03 -9.73
CA LEU A 104 -3.44 1.45 -10.06
C LEU A 104 -4.17 2.21 -8.94
N GLY A 105 -5.28 1.67 -8.44
CA GLY A 105 -6.00 2.21 -7.29
C GLY A 105 -5.13 2.31 -6.03
N TYR A 106 -4.32 1.28 -5.75
CA TYR A 106 -3.38 1.28 -4.63
C TYR A 106 -2.30 2.36 -4.75
N VAL A 107 -1.75 2.56 -5.95
CA VAL A 107 -0.77 3.62 -6.22
C VAL A 107 -1.39 4.99 -5.99
N LEU A 108 -2.59 5.23 -6.53
CA LEU A 108 -3.31 6.49 -6.34
C LEU A 108 -3.60 6.74 -4.85
N ALA A 109 -4.04 5.72 -4.12
CA ALA A 109 -4.27 5.82 -2.67
C ALA A 109 -3.00 6.20 -1.90
N ALA A 110 -1.86 5.58 -2.22
CA ALA A 110 -0.58 5.92 -1.61
C ALA A 110 -0.12 7.34 -1.95
N VAL A 111 -0.32 7.79 -3.20
CA VAL A 111 -0.03 9.17 -3.63
C VAL A 111 -0.86 10.17 -2.84
N VAL A 112 -2.17 9.96 -2.73
CA VAL A 112 -3.06 10.83 -1.96
C VAL A 112 -2.64 10.87 -0.49
N GLY A 113 -2.38 9.71 0.11
CA GLY A 113 -1.86 9.63 1.48
C GLY A 113 -0.56 10.41 1.66
N GLY A 114 0.40 10.24 0.74
CA GLY A 114 1.68 10.96 0.75
C GLY A 114 1.54 12.47 0.64
N ILE A 115 0.65 12.96 -0.23
CA ILE A 115 0.34 14.40 -0.37
C ILE A 115 -0.20 14.95 0.95
N ILE A 116 -1.21 14.29 1.53
CA ILE A 116 -1.79 14.71 2.81
C ILE A 116 -0.72 14.69 3.91
N GLY A 117 0.09 13.63 3.99
CA GLY A 117 1.08 13.47 5.04
C GLY A 117 2.15 14.55 5.04
N VAL A 118 2.66 14.96 3.87
CA VAL A 118 3.65 16.04 3.80
C VAL A 118 3.04 17.36 4.26
N ASN A 119 1.82 17.68 3.80
CA ASN A 119 1.13 18.94 4.13
C ASN A 119 0.77 19.05 5.61
N VAL A 120 0.36 17.96 6.26
CA VAL A 120 0.10 17.94 7.71
C VAL A 120 1.40 18.17 8.51
N SER A 121 2.53 17.62 8.05
CA SER A 121 3.81 17.82 8.75
C SER A 121 4.38 19.24 8.62
N SER A 122 4.04 19.95 7.53
CA SER A 122 4.51 21.31 7.30
C SER A 122 3.74 22.34 8.11
N ASP A 123 2.44 22.11 8.35
CA ASP A 123 1.58 23.02 9.13
C ASP A 123 1.89 22.98 10.64
N SER A 124 2.52 21.90 11.11
CA SER A 124 2.92 21.73 12.51
C SER A 124 4.26 22.40 12.87
N LYS A 125 4.84 23.22 12.00
CA LYS A 125 6.07 23.98 12.23
C LYS A 125 5.82 25.47 12.14
#